data_AF-A0A4Y8YWA8-F1
#
_entry.id   AF-A0A4Y8YWA8-F1
#
_cell.length_a   1.000
_cell.length_b   1.000
_cell.length_c   1.000
_cell.angle_alpha   90.00
_cell.angle_beta   90.00
_cell.angle_gamma   90.00
#
_symmetry.space_group_name_H-M   'P 1'
#
loop_
_entity.id
_entity.type
_entity.pdbx_description
1 polymer ?
#
loop_
_entity_poly.entity_id
_entity_poly.type
_entity_poly.pdbx_seq_one_letter_code
_entity_poly.pdbx_strand_id
1 'polypeptide(L)'
;MSPGSSAPGAHARCPIHPVRVDSGRTVVTFGEGQRRGVLVHGEGCDGRIVWGRDHVTDRMSEGPPDDSAAERAAAAAFDEQIAAALPRRSHVPGATTYFAEDTFEALDVFRGILLEHSRFETVLQGLCEQAVVAIPGADMAGVTLLHHDSENPATAAFSDARVVDIDADQYRADEGPCLEAARHDRMVCVRIDEVITRWPAFAAAAADIGVQSYLSAPLAVDSEHAGSLNIYGFDADGFNDIDEVVVKMFVTSVEAAVWNSRHTAEAKQEVVGLRAAMATRATIEQAKGILMATQSINPEAAFAALVQQSQRENTRVAVLAARMVDSVGRRQDSEGP
;
A
#
# COMPACT_ATOMS: atom_id res chain seq x y z
N MET A 1 -52.24 34.51 7.74
CA MET A 1 -51.47 34.82 8.96
C MET A 1 -50.14 34.09 8.87
N SER A 2 -49.05 34.80 8.60
CA SER A 2 -47.72 34.40 9.10
C SER A 2 -47.63 34.86 10.56
N PRO A 3 -46.83 34.19 11.41
CA PRO A 3 -45.39 34.46 11.55
C PRO A 3 -44.59 33.15 11.76
N GLY A 4 -43.26 33.02 11.69
CA GLY A 4 -42.16 33.98 11.77
C GLY A 4 -41.11 33.47 12.77
N SER A 5 -39.83 33.74 12.49
CA SER A 5 -38.65 33.68 13.39
C SER A 5 -37.96 32.31 13.53
N SER A 6 -36.62 32.14 13.52
CA SER A 6 -35.43 32.94 13.16
C SER A 6 -34.19 32.09 13.54
N ALA A 7 -33.11 32.23 12.75
CA ALA A 7 -31.71 31.75 12.82
C ALA A 7 -31.01 31.68 14.22
N PRO A 8 -29.70 31.32 14.38
CA PRO A 8 -28.65 30.91 13.41
C PRO A 8 -27.79 29.69 13.86
N GLY A 9 -27.13 29.01 12.92
CA GLY A 9 -26.18 27.92 13.21
C GLY A 9 -24.83 28.15 12.53
N ALA A 10 -23.83 28.51 13.33
CA ALA A 10 -22.48 28.85 12.93
C ALA A 10 -21.75 27.71 12.19
N HIS A 11 -21.24 27.99 10.99
CA HIS A 11 -20.16 27.19 10.41
C HIS A 11 -18.82 27.81 10.79
N ALA A 12 -18.07 27.07 11.60
CA ALA A 12 -16.68 27.31 11.90
C ALA A 12 -15.88 27.42 10.58
N ARG A 13 -15.19 28.55 10.41
CA ARG A 13 -14.18 28.72 9.38
C ARG A 13 -12.98 27.85 9.74
N CYS A 14 -12.71 26.81 8.96
CA CYS A 14 -11.38 26.21 8.90
C CYS A 14 -10.60 26.93 7.79
N PRO A 15 -9.33 27.34 8.02
CA PRO A 15 -8.58 28.16 7.06
C PRO A 15 -8.15 27.31 5.85
N ILE A 16 -8.59 27.71 4.67
CA ILE A 16 -8.14 27.15 3.40
C ILE A 16 -6.75 27.75 3.12
N HIS A 17 -5.70 26.92 3.12
CA HIS A 17 -4.43 27.27 2.51
C HIS A 17 -4.44 26.82 1.04
N PRO A 18 -4.37 27.73 0.05
CA PRO A 18 -4.30 27.33 -1.34
C PRO A 18 -2.93 26.74 -1.67
N VAL A 19 -2.91 25.48 -2.14
CA VAL A 19 -1.77 24.89 -2.84
C VAL A 19 -1.93 25.24 -4.32
N ARG A 20 -0.94 25.95 -4.87
CA ARG A 20 -0.91 26.39 -6.27
C ARG A 20 -0.56 25.18 -7.15
N VAL A 21 -1.38 24.91 -8.17
CA VAL A 21 -1.11 23.91 -9.21
C VAL A 21 -1.12 24.64 -10.55
N ASP A 22 0.00 24.54 -11.28
CA ASP A 22 0.11 24.97 -12.67
C ASP A 22 -0.41 23.84 -13.58
N SER A 23 -1.02 24.17 -14.71
CA SER A 23 -1.82 23.32 -15.62
C SER A 23 -3.30 23.07 -15.25
N GLY A 24 -4.12 24.14 -15.37
CA GLY A 24 -5.43 24.07 -16.02
C GLY A 24 -6.61 23.31 -15.37
N ARG A 25 -6.48 22.67 -14.21
CA ARG A 25 -7.62 22.05 -13.49
C ARG A 25 -7.56 22.33 -11.99
N THR A 26 -8.58 23.01 -11.46
CA THR A 26 -8.75 23.20 -10.01
C THR A 26 -9.69 22.13 -9.46
N VAL A 27 -9.14 21.17 -8.73
CA VAL A 27 -9.92 20.21 -7.93
C VAL A 27 -9.90 20.70 -6.48
N VAL A 28 -11.08 20.98 -5.91
CA VAL A 28 -11.20 21.30 -4.50
C VAL A 28 -11.80 20.09 -3.79
N THR A 29 -11.01 19.45 -2.93
CA THR A 29 -11.45 18.36 -2.05
C THR A 29 -11.76 18.91 -0.66
N PHE A 30 -12.94 18.56 -0.15
CA PHE A 30 -13.30 18.75 1.26
C PHE A 30 -13.34 17.40 1.97
N GLY A 31 -13.01 17.41 3.26
CA GLY A 31 -12.82 16.22 4.08
C GLY A 31 -14.04 15.30 4.17
N GLU A 32 -13.72 14.01 4.25
CA GLU A 32 -14.50 12.82 4.62
C GLU A 32 -16.01 12.82 4.32
N GLY A 33 -16.38 12.01 3.32
CA GLY A 33 -17.76 11.58 3.10
C GLY A 33 -18.38 12.08 1.80
N GLN A 34 -18.08 11.38 0.70
CA GLN A 34 -18.98 11.13 -0.43
C GLN A 34 -19.77 12.34 -0.99
N ARG A 35 -19.15 13.08 -1.94
CA ARG A 35 -19.75 13.62 -3.17
C ARG A 35 -18.69 14.37 -4.00
N ARG A 36 -18.53 14.00 -5.27
CA ARG A 36 -17.75 14.76 -6.26
C ARG A 36 -18.69 15.68 -7.02
N GLY A 37 -18.35 16.97 -7.12
CA GLY A 37 -18.98 17.92 -8.03
C GLY A 37 -17.91 18.54 -8.92
N VAL A 38 -18.17 18.66 -10.22
CA VAL A 38 -17.29 19.34 -11.17
C VAL A 38 -17.86 20.74 -11.40
N LEU A 39 -17.05 21.76 -11.17
CA LEU A 39 -17.33 23.13 -11.62
C LEU A 39 -17.02 23.19 -13.11
N VAL A 40 -18.05 23.28 -13.95
CA VAL A 40 -17.89 23.56 -15.37
C VAL A 40 -17.96 25.08 -15.53
N HIS A 41 -16.83 25.70 -15.86
CA HIS A 41 -16.82 27.12 -16.21
C HIS A 41 -17.47 27.30 -17.58
N GLY A 42 -18.62 27.99 -17.61
CA GLY A 42 -19.01 28.80 -18.76
C GLY A 42 -18.23 30.12 -18.72
N GLU A 43 -17.85 30.65 -19.87
CA GLU A 43 -17.17 31.94 -19.98
C GLU A 43 -18.09 33.06 -19.47
N GLY A 44 -17.64 33.77 -18.43
CA GLY A 44 -18.34 34.90 -17.83
C GLY A 44 -18.44 34.79 -16.30
N CYS A 45 -18.08 35.86 -15.60
CA CYS A 45 -18.12 35.95 -14.14
C CYS A 45 -19.56 36.07 -13.61
N ASP A 46 -20.35 35.00 -13.64
CA ASP A 46 -21.51 34.83 -12.74
C ASP A 46 -21.98 33.36 -12.69
N GLY A 47 -21.38 32.55 -11.82
CA GLY A 47 -21.68 31.11 -11.71
C GLY A 47 -22.75 30.80 -10.66
N ARG A 48 -23.95 30.37 -11.08
CA ARG A 48 -24.96 29.73 -10.22
C ARG A 48 -24.79 28.21 -10.20
N ILE A 49 -24.90 27.60 -9.03
CA ILE A 49 -24.94 26.14 -8.83
C ILE A 49 -26.40 25.67 -8.95
N VAL A 50 -26.70 24.74 -9.86
CA VAL A 50 -28.03 24.12 -9.97
C VAL A 50 -27.97 22.68 -9.48
N TRP A 51 -28.83 22.33 -8.52
CA TRP A 51 -29.03 20.96 -8.03
C TRP A 51 -30.40 20.47 -8.53
N GLY A 52 -30.43 19.44 -9.38
CA GLY A 52 -31.68 18.86 -9.86
C GLY A 52 -32.24 17.82 -8.89
N ARG A 53 -33.50 17.98 -8.48
CA ARG A 53 -34.31 17.01 -7.71
C ARG A 53 -35.63 16.78 -8.47
N ASP A 54 -35.99 15.51 -8.66
CA ASP A 54 -37.27 14.89 -9.02
C ASP A 54 -38.11 15.42 -10.23
N HIS A 55 -38.31 14.55 -11.23
CA HIS A 55 -39.61 14.35 -11.88
C HIS A 55 -39.70 12.94 -12.53
N VAL A 56 -40.71 12.18 -12.10
CA VAL A 56 -41.15 10.90 -12.66
C VAL A 56 -42.03 11.16 -13.88
N THR A 57 -41.71 10.54 -15.03
CA THR A 57 -42.72 10.04 -15.99
C THR A 57 -42.23 8.77 -16.68
N ASP A 58 -43.13 7.80 -16.66
CA ASP A 58 -43.10 6.44 -17.20
C ASP A 58 -42.84 6.36 -18.72
N ARG A 59 -41.82 5.59 -19.14
CA ARG A 59 -41.83 4.76 -20.37
C ARG A 59 -40.67 3.75 -20.39
N MET A 60 -41.02 2.55 -20.81
CA MET A 60 -40.27 1.29 -20.75
C MET A 60 -39.02 1.19 -21.64
N SER A 61 -38.07 0.40 -21.11
CA SER A 61 -37.02 -0.44 -21.72
C SER A 61 -35.94 0.19 -22.60
N GLU A 62 -34.77 0.41 -22.01
CA GLU A 62 -33.44 -0.04 -22.48
C GLU A 62 -32.43 0.33 -21.37
N GLY A 63 -31.66 -0.65 -20.87
CA GLY A 63 -30.66 -0.42 -19.81
C GLY A 63 -29.45 0.37 -20.33
N PRO A 64 -28.71 1.09 -19.46
CA PRO A 64 -27.57 1.91 -19.89
C PRO A 64 -26.45 1.03 -20.48
N PRO A 65 -25.65 1.54 -21.44
CA PRO A 65 -24.51 0.83 -21.98
C PRO A 65 -23.49 0.56 -20.88
N ASP A 66 -22.82 -0.59 -20.97
CA ASP A 66 -21.81 -1.06 -20.03
C ASP A 66 -20.56 -0.15 -20.06
N ASP A 67 -20.54 0.87 -19.19
CA ASP A 67 -19.42 1.82 -19.01
C ASP A 67 -18.10 1.11 -18.64
N SER A 68 -18.13 -0.15 -18.19
CA SER A 68 -16.93 -0.90 -17.82
C SER A 68 -16.09 -1.32 -19.03
N ALA A 69 -16.68 -1.49 -20.20
CA ALA A 69 -15.97 -1.84 -21.42
C ALA A 69 -15.28 -0.62 -22.04
N ALA A 70 -15.93 0.55 -21.95
CA ALA A 70 -15.39 1.82 -22.41
C ALA A 70 -14.25 2.32 -21.51
N GLU A 71 -14.37 2.16 -20.18
CA GLU A 71 -13.29 2.48 -19.23
C GLU A 71 -12.08 1.54 -19.40
N ARG A 72 -12.30 0.23 -19.64
CA ARG A 72 -11.22 -0.73 -19.92
C ARG A 72 -10.51 -0.43 -21.25
N ALA A 73 -11.25 -0.04 -22.28
CA ALA A 73 -10.68 0.36 -23.56
C ALA A 73 -9.89 1.68 -23.46
N ALA A 74 -10.35 2.63 -22.64
CA ALA A 74 -9.65 3.89 -22.41
C ALA A 74 -8.35 3.71 -21.59
N ALA A 75 -8.35 2.78 -20.62
CA ALA A 75 -7.15 2.41 -19.88
C ALA A 75 -6.12 1.71 -20.79
N ALA A 76 -6.56 0.72 -21.59
CA ALA A 76 -5.69 0.02 -22.54
C ALA A 76 -5.06 0.97 -23.59
N ALA A 77 -5.82 1.94 -24.09
CA ALA A 77 -5.32 2.93 -25.05
C ALA A 77 -4.32 3.93 -24.42
N PHE A 78 -4.45 4.21 -23.12
CA PHE A 78 -3.49 5.05 -22.39
C PHE A 78 -2.19 4.30 -22.10
N ASP A 79 -2.28 3.02 -21.74
CA ASP A 79 -1.12 2.14 -21.52
C ASP A 79 -0.34 1.90 -22.83
N GLU A 80 -1.03 1.75 -23.98
CA GLU A 80 -0.40 1.67 -25.30
C GLU A 80 0.34 2.96 -25.69
N GLN A 81 -0.20 4.12 -25.31
CA GLN A 81 0.47 5.42 -25.50
C GLN A 81 1.72 5.58 -24.62
N ILE A 82 1.71 5.06 -23.39
CA ILE A 82 2.90 5.05 -22.52
C ILE A 82 3.95 4.08 -23.04
N ALA A 83 3.55 2.87 -23.45
CA ALA A 83 4.45 1.88 -24.04
C ALA A 83 5.09 2.38 -25.35
N ALA A 84 4.36 3.17 -26.15
CA ALA A 84 4.90 3.80 -27.36
C ALA A 84 5.82 5.00 -27.08
N ALA A 85 5.70 5.64 -25.91
CA ALA A 85 6.48 6.82 -25.52
C ALA A 85 7.81 6.46 -24.81
N LEU A 86 7.98 5.21 -24.35
CA LEU A 86 9.23 4.74 -23.77
C LEU A 86 10.28 4.52 -24.88
N PRO A 87 11.52 5.01 -24.70
CA PRO A 87 12.57 4.83 -25.69
C PRO A 87 12.89 3.34 -25.84
N ARG A 88 12.64 2.76 -27.02
CA ARG A 88 13.12 1.43 -27.37
C ARG A 88 14.65 1.45 -27.32
N ARG A 89 15.25 0.88 -26.27
CA ARG A 89 16.69 0.63 -26.24
C ARG A 89 17.00 -0.27 -27.43
N SER A 90 17.83 0.21 -28.35
CA SER A 90 18.37 -0.61 -29.44
C SER A 90 19.30 -1.63 -28.80
N HIS A 91 18.81 -2.86 -28.63
CA HIS A 91 19.59 -4.00 -28.16
C HIS A 91 20.65 -4.34 -29.22
N VAL A 92 21.92 -4.34 -28.83
CA VAL A 92 23.03 -4.87 -29.63
C VAL A 92 23.26 -6.30 -29.16
N PRO A 93 22.98 -7.33 -29.99
CA PRO A 93 23.19 -8.71 -29.60
C PRO A 93 24.69 -8.99 -29.39
N GLY A 94 25.03 -9.65 -28.28
CA GLY A 94 26.33 -10.31 -28.12
C GLY A 94 27.34 -9.71 -27.14
N ALA A 95 26.92 -9.01 -26.08
CA ALA A 95 27.81 -8.74 -24.96
C ALA A 95 27.05 -8.73 -23.62
N THR A 96 26.85 -9.92 -23.05
CA THR A 96 26.52 -10.18 -21.63
C THR A 96 27.68 -9.72 -20.74
N THR A 97 28.02 -8.43 -20.79
CA THR A 97 29.07 -7.84 -19.95
C THR A 97 28.39 -7.15 -18.80
N TYR A 98 28.60 -7.69 -17.61
CA TYR A 98 28.34 -6.94 -16.39
C TYR A 98 29.26 -5.72 -16.38
N PHE A 99 28.68 -4.54 -16.51
CA PHE A 99 29.36 -3.31 -16.13
C PHE A 99 29.19 -3.16 -14.63
N ALA A 100 30.29 -3.33 -13.89
CA ALA A 100 30.26 -3.24 -12.43
C ALA A 100 29.60 -1.93 -11.95
N GLU A 101 29.82 -0.82 -12.67
CA GLU A 101 29.20 0.47 -12.38
C GLU A 101 27.68 0.41 -12.41
N ASP A 102 27.06 -0.17 -13.45
CA ASP A 102 25.61 -0.26 -13.59
C ASP A 102 24.98 -1.15 -12.49
N THR A 103 25.61 -2.30 -12.20
CA THR A 103 25.13 -3.21 -11.15
C THR A 103 25.28 -2.57 -9.76
N PHE A 104 26.39 -1.91 -9.47
CA PHE A 104 26.59 -1.23 -8.18
C PHE A 104 25.68 -0.02 -8.03
N GLU A 105 25.47 0.77 -9.09
CA GLU A 105 24.54 1.91 -9.06
C GLU A 105 23.11 1.43 -8.79
N ALA A 106 22.65 0.38 -9.48
CA ALA A 106 21.33 -0.20 -9.24
C ALA A 106 21.17 -0.69 -7.79
N LEU A 107 22.20 -1.33 -7.23
CA LEU A 107 22.22 -1.76 -5.83
C LEU A 107 22.22 -0.57 -4.85
N ASP A 108 22.94 0.51 -5.16
CA ASP A 108 22.97 1.72 -4.32
C ASP A 108 21.62 2.46 -4.33
N VAL A 109 20.98 2.58 -5.50
CA VAL A 109 19.62 3.12 -5.64
C VAL A 109 18.65 2.24 -4.85
N PHE A 110 18.73 0.92 -5.03
CA PHE A 110 17.86 0.00 -4.33
C PHE A 110 18.03 0.07 -2.81
N ARG A 111 19.28 0.13 -2.33
CA ARG A 111 19.59 0.35 -0.91
C ARG A 111 18.95 1.63 -0.40
N GLY A 112 18.99 2.72 -1.16
CA GLY A 112 18.31 3.97 -0.83
C GLY A 112 16.82 3.75 -0.55
N ILE A 113 16.12 3.07 -1.47
CA ILE A 113 14.69 2.73 -1.35
C ILE A 113 14.41 1.92 -0.08
N LEU A 114 15.24 0.93 0.24
CA LEU A 114 15.08 0.09 1.43
C LEU A 114 15.28 0.88 2.74
N LEU A 115 16.12 1.91 2.75
CA LEU A 115 16.43 2.71 3.94
C LEU A 115 15.37 3.79 4.25
N GLU A 116 14.56 4.18 3.27
CA GLU A 116 13.65 5.34 3.38
C GLU A 116 12.33 5.10 4.14
N HIS A 117 12.17 4.01 4.90
CA HIS A 117 10.85 3.61 5.46
C HIS A 117 9.74 3.61 4.39
N SER A 118 10.12 3.23 3.17
CA SER A 118 9.25 3.15 2.01
C SER A 118 8.10 2.19 2.26
N ARG A 119 6.96 2.44 1.60
CA ARG A 119 5.85 1.50 1.60
C ARG A 119 6.27 0.20 0.90
N PHE A 120 5.67 -0.92 1.29
CA PHE A 120 6.03 -2.23 0.75
C PHE A 120 5.92 -2.28 -0.78
N GLU A 121 4.87 -1.68 -1.34
CA GLU A 121 4.65 -1.61 -2.78
C GLU A 121 5.77 -0.84 -3.50
N THR A 122 6.29 0.22 -2.88
CA THR A 122 7.42 0.99 -3.41
C THR A 122 8.71 0.18 -3.42
N VAL A 123 8.93 -0.66 -2.40
CA VAL A 123 10.08 -1.56 -2.35
C VAL A 123 10.00 -2.61 -3.46
N LEU A 124 8.83 -3.23 -3.66
CA LEU A 124 8.64 -4.22 -4.72
C LEU A 124 8.75 -3.62 -6.13
N GLN A 125 8.27 -2.39 -6.32
CA GLN A 125 8.44 -1.67 -7.58
C GLN A 125 9.92 -1.38 -7.86
N GLY A 126 10.64 -0.85 -6.87
CA GLY A 126 12.08 -0.64 -6.96
C GLY A 126 12.85 -1.93 -7.22
N LEU A 127 12.41 -3.06 -6.65
CA LEU A 127 13.02 -4.37 -6.89
C LEU A 127 12.97 -4.74 -8.37
N CYS A 128 11.80 -4.58 -9.01
CA CYS A 128 11.64 -4.88 -10.44
C CYS A 128 12.51 -3.97 -11.30
N GLU A 129 12.45 -2.66 -11.05
CA GLU A 129 13.17 -1.66 -11.85
C GLU A 129 14.69 -1.82 -11.73
N GLN A 130 15.21 -2.03 -10.53
CA GLN A 130 16.66 -2.17 -10.31
C GLN A 130 17.20 -3.53 -10.75
N ALA A 131 16.40 -4.60 -10.68
CA ALA A 131 16.80 -5.90 -11.23
C ALA A 131 17.00 -5.85 -12.76
N VAL A 132 16.13 -5.14 -13.48
CA VAL A 132 16.26 -4.93 -14.94
C VAL A 132 17.51 -4.13 -15.29
N VAL A 133 17.86 -3.12 -14.48
CA VAL A 133 19.09 -2.34 -14.69
C VAL A 133 20.35 -3.17 -14.41
N ALA A 134 20.32 -3.98 -13.35
CA ALA A 134 21.50 -4.67 -12.84
C ALA A 134 21.91 -5.92 -13.64
N ILE A 135 20.99 -6.56 -14.36
CA ILE A 135 21.18 -7.87 -15.00
C ILE A 135 21.23 -7.70 -16.53
N PRO A 136 22.41 -7.86 -17.17
CA PRO A 136 22.55 -7.80 -18.62
C PRO A 136 21.81 -8.95 -19.30
N GLY A 137 20.59 -8.70 -19.78
CA GLY A 137 19.68 -9.71 -20.36
C GLY A 137 18.28 -9.70 -19.77
N ALA A 138 18.09 -8.98 -18.65
CA ALA A 138 16.75 -8.68 -18.14
C ALA A 138 16.10 -7.60 -18.99
N ASP A 139 15.01 -7.94 -19.69
CA ASP A 139 14.19 -6.97 -20.40
C ASP A 139 13.01 -6.51 -19.55
N MET A 140 12.50 -7.40 -18.70
CA MET A 140 11.34 -7.14 -17.85
C MET A 140 11.48 -7.88 -16.52
N ALA A 141 10.85 -7.35 -15.48
CA ALA A 141 10.75 -7.98 -14.18
C ALA A 141 9.37 -7.81 -13.54
N GLY A 142 8.98 -8.77 -12.70
CA GLY A 142 7.75 -8.76 -11.94
C GLY A 142 7.90 -9.40 -10.57
N VAL A 143 7.00 -9.06 -9.65
CA VAL A 143 6.88 -9.76 -8.36
C VAL A 143 5.51 -10.43 -8.30
N THR A 144 5.50 -11.75 -8.15
CA THR A 144 4.31 -12.53 -7.84
C THR A 144 4.20 -12.73 -6.33
N LEU A 145 3.00 -12.56 -5.77
CA LEU A 145 2.68 -12.91 -4.39
C LEU A 145 1.55 -13.95 -4.36
N LEU A 146 1.72 -14.96 -3.51
CA LEU A 146 0.73 -15.99 -3.19
C LEU A 146 0.45 -15.91 -1.69
N HIS A 147 -0.82 -15.72 -1.34
CA HIS A 147 -1.25 -15.76 0.05
C HIS A 147 -1.59 -17.20 0.44
N HIS A 148 -1.15 -17.68 1.60
CA HIS A 148 -1.35 -19.09 1.99
C HIS A 148 -2.83 -19.52 2.06
N ASP A 149 -3.74 -18.59 2.35
CA ASP A 149 -5.18 -18.85 2.40
C ASP A 149 -5.91 -18.59 1.05
N SER A 150 -5.20 -18.16 0.01
CA SER A 150 -5.76 -17.87 -1.31
C SER A 150 -4.97 -18.58 -2.39
N GLU A 151 -5.65 -19.42 -3.17
CA GLU A 151 -5.08 -20.05 -4.36
C GLU A 151 -4.80 -19.04 -5.50
N ASN A 152 -5.22 -17.77 -5.35
CA ASN A 152 -5.06 -16.74 -6.37
C ASN A 152 -3.73 -15.99 -6.20
N PRO A 153 -2.72 -16.26 -7.03
CA PRO A 153 -1.53 -15.42 -7.17
C PRO A 153 -1.88 -14.02 -7.71
N ALA A 154 -1.06 -13.03 -7.38
CA ALA A 154 -1.18 -11.68 -7.91
C ALA A 154 0.19 -11.06 -8.23
N THR A 155 0.25 -10.31 -9.34
CA THR A 155 1.41 -9.48 -9.69
C THR A 155 1.39 -8.21 -8.85
N ALA A 156 2.28 -8.13 -7.86
CA ALA A 156 2.34 -7.03 -6.90
C ALA A 156 3.16 -5.82 -7.38
N ALA A 157 4.08 -6.04 -8.32
CA ALA A 157 4.89 -5.02 -8.95
C ALA A 157 5.41 -5.52 -10.31
N PHE A 158 5.72 -4.59 -11.22
CA PHE A 158 6.27 -4.91 -12.54
C PHE A 158 7.04 -3.73 -13.14
N SER A 159 8.05 -4.02 -13.96
CA SER A 159 8.82 -3.01 -14.70
C SER A 159 8.24 -2.69 -16.09
N ASP A 160 7.44 -3.60 -16.65
CA ASP A 160 6.82 -3.50 -17.98
C ASP A 160 5.40 -4.08 -17.91
N ALA A 161 4.43 -3.44 -18.55
CA ALA A 161 3.03 -3.86 -18.49
C ALA A 161 2.79 -5.28 -19.03
N ARG A 162 3.62 -5.75 -19.98
CA ARG A 162 3.54 -7.11 -20.53
C ARG A 162 3.76 -8.19 -19.48
N VAL A 163 4.45 -7.88 -18.37
CA VAL A 163 4.63 -8.80 -17.25
C VAL A 163 3.30 -9.24 -16.66
N VAL A 164 2.33 -8.33 -16.59
CA VAL A 164 0.98 -8.65 -16.07
C VAL A 164 0.31 -9.72 -16.91
N ASP A 165 0.48 -9.67 -18.24
CA ASP A 165 -0.08 -10.67 -19.15
C ASP A 165 0.64 -12.02 -19.03
N ILE A 166 1.99 -12.00 -18.97
CA ILE A 166 2.81 -13.22 -18.77
C ILE A 166 2.46 -13.91 -17.45
N ASP A 167 2.37 -13.15 -16.36
CA ASP A 167 1.98 -13.66 -15.05
C ASP A 167 0.56 -14.19 -15.07
N ALA A 168 -0.39 -13.47 -15.67
CA ALA A 168 -1.77 -13.93 -15.81
C ALA A 168 -1.87 -15.24 -16.60
N ASP A 169 -1.01 -15.45 -17.62
CA ASP A 169 -0.93 -16.73 -18.34
C ASP A 169 -0.47 -17.87 -17.43
N GLN A 170 0.56 -17.64 -16.60
CA GLN A 170 1.02 -18.64 -15.61
C GLN A 170 -0.09 -18.95 -14.60
N TYR A 171 -0.80 -17.92 -14.12
CA TYR A 171 -1.87 -18.06 -13.13
C TYR A 171 -3.07 -18.82 -13.70
N ARG A 172 -3.47 -18.51 -14.94
CA ARG A 172 -4.57 -19.19 -15.62
C ARG A 172 -4.25 -20.64 -15.94
N ALA A 173 -3.00 -20.93 -16.29
CA ALA A 173 -2.54 -22.30 -16.53
C ALA A 173 -2.29 -23.08 -15.22
N ASP A 174 -2.20 -22.37 -14.09
CA ASP A 174 -1.77 -22.88 -12.78
C ASP A 174 -0.38 -23.55 -12.82
N GLU A 175 0.45 -23.14 -13.78
CA GLU A 175 1.79 -23.66 -14.00
C GLU A 175 2.69 -22.58 -14.59
N GLY A 176 3.99 -22.70 -14.36
CA GLY A 176 4.98 -21.75 -14.87
C GLY A 176 6.12 -21.52 -13.89
N PRO A 177 7.22 -20.91 -14.37
CA PRO A 177 8.42 -20.68 -13.59
C PRO A 177 8.17 -19.85 -12.30
N CYS A 178 7.32 -18.82 -12.33
CA CYS A 178 7.08 -17.99 -11.14
C CYS A 178 6.35 -18.75 -10.03
N LEU A 179 5.29 -19.48 -10.41
CA LEU A 179 4.52 -20.28 -9.47
C LEU A 179 5.35 -21.42 -8.91
N GLU A 180 6.17 -22.07 -9.74
CA GLU A 180 7.05 -23.13 -9.27
C GLU A 180 8.11 -22.61 -8.30
N ALA A 181 8.73 -21.47 -8.61
CA ALA A 181 9.70 -20.85 -7.71
C ALA A 181 9.08 -20.50 -6.36
N ALA A 182 7.91 -19.86 -6.38
CA ALA A 182 7.22 -19.45 -5.16
C ALA A 182 6.66 -20.63 -4.34
N ARG A 183 6.14 -21.68 -4.98
CA ARG A 183 5.57 -22.86 -4.31
C ARG A 183 6.62 -23.80 -3.73
N HIS A 184 7.76 -23.93 -4.40
CA HIS A 184 8.79 -24.91 -4.05
C HIS A 184 10.04 -24.30 -3.41
N ASP A 185 10.05 -22.99 -3.18
CA ASP A 185 11.17 -22.26 -2.59
C ASP A 185 12.50 -22.56 -3.29
N ARG A 186 12.47 -22.51 -4.64
CA ARG A 186 13.64 -22.82 -5.47
C ARG A 186 13.80 -21.86 -6.62
N MET A 187 15.04 -21.50 -6.92
CA MET A 187 15.37 -20.74 -8.12
C MET A 187 14.99 -21.58 -9.36
N VAL A 188 14.38 -20.94 -10.34
CA VAL A 188 14.04 -21.53 -11.64
C VAL A 188 14.64 -20.67 -12.74
N CYS A 189 15.69 -21.18 -13.39
CA CYS A 189 16.33 -20.56 -14.55
C CYS A 189 16.14 -21.48 -15.75
N VAL A 190 15.43 -21.01 -16.78
CA VAL A 190 15.01 -21.84 -17.92
C VAL A 190 14.90 -21.01 -19.19
N ARG A 191 15.14 -21.67 -20.33
CA ARG A 191 14.88 -21.12 -21.66
C ARG A 191 13.55 -21.63 -22.22
N ILE A 192 13.09 -21.03 -23.33
CA ILE A 192 11.79 -21.33 -23.92
C ILE A 192 11.60 -22.81 -24.30
N ASP A 193 12.66 -23.51 -24.71
CA ASP A 193 12.63 -24.95 -25.03
C ASP A 193 12.29 -25.81 -23.80
N GLU A 194 12.84 -25.45 -22.65
CA GLU A 194 12.51 -26.08 -21.37
C GLU A 194 11.10 -25.71 -20.91
N VAL A 195 10.68 -24.46 -21.10
CA VAL A 195 9.33 -23.99 -20.74
C VAL A 195 8.26 -24.76 -21.50
N ILE A 196 8.42 -24.93 -22.83
CA ILE A 196 7.50 -25.71 -23.67
C ILE A 196 7.37 -27.16 -23.19
N THR A 197 8.45 -27.73 -22.65
CA THR A 197 8.48 -29.12 -22.18
C THR A 197 7.89 -29.28 -20.78
N ARG A 198 8.18 -28.34 -19.88
CA ARG A 198 7.82 -28.42 -18.45
C ARG A 198 6.43 -27.88 -18.15
N TRP A 199 6.00 -26.81 -18.83
CA TRP A 199 4.73 -26.13 -18.62
C TRP A 199 4.07 -25.80 -19.98
N PRO A 200 3.58 -26.83 -20.70
CA PRO A 200 3.10 -26.69 -22.07
C PRO A 200 1.84 -25.81 -22.19
N ALA A 201 0.96 -25.77 -21.18
CA ALA A 201 -0.23 -24.92 -21.20
C ALA A 201 0.15 -23.45 -21.03
N PHE A 202 1.08 -23.15 -20.12
CA PHE A 202 1.66 -21.80 -20.01
C PHE A 202 2.38 -21.38 -21.29
N ALA A 203 3.26 -22.24 -21.83
CA ALA A 203 4.02 -21.94 -23.04
C ALA A 203 3.13 -21.62 -24.25
N ALA A 204 2.00 -22.31 -24.38
CA ALA A 204 1.03 -22.06 -25.44
C ALA A 204 0.29 -20.73 -25.26
N ALA A 205 0.00 -20.32 -24.02
CA ALA A 205 -0.68 -19.07 -23.71
C ALA A 205 0.22 -17.84 -23.91
N ALA A 206 1.48 -17.91 -23.48
CA ALA A 206 2.43 -16.79 -23.52
C ALA A 206 3.18 -16.64 -24.87
N ALA A 207 2.88 -17.46 -25.87
CA ALA A 207 3.63 -17.56 -27.13
C ALA A 207 3.75 -16.21 -27.88
N ASP A 208 2.71 -15.38 -27.82
CA ASP A 208 2.64 -14.12 -28.57
C ASP A 208 3.51 -12.99 -27.98
N ILE A 209 3.99 -13.14 -26.74
CA ILE A 209 4.77 -12.12 -26.03
C ILE A 209 6.26 -12.17 -26.42
N GLY A 210 6.73 -13.32 -26.91
CA GLY A 210 8.06 -13.50 -27.50
C GLY A 210 9.21 -13.72 -26.50
N VAL A 211 8.91 -13.90 -25.21
CA VAL A 211 9.92 -14.18 -24.17
C VAL A 211 10.66 -15.49 -24.48
N GLN A 212 11.99 -15.44 -24.43
CA GLN A 212 12.88 -16.56 -24.73
C GLN A 212 13.54 -17.15 -23.48
N SER A 213 13.62 -16.41 -22.39
CA SER A 213 14.30 -16.82 -21.16
C SER A 213 13.60 -16.30 -19.91
N TYR A 214 13.67 -17.11 -18.85
CA TYR A 214 12.96 -16.90 -17.58
C TYR A 214 13.89 -17.20 -16.41
N LEU A 215 13.95 -16.29 -15.45
CA LEU A 215 14.65 -16.48 -14.19
C LEU A 215 13.73 -16.06 -13.04
N SER A 216 13.24 -17.03 -12.27
CA SER A 216 12.33 -16.80 -11.14
C SER A 216 12.98 -17.22 -9.84
N ALA A 217 13.12 -16.28 -8.92
CA ALA A 217 13.66 -16.50 -7.59
C ALA A 217 12.55 -16.48 -6.56
N PRO A 218 12.53 -17.42 -5.58
CA PRO A 218 11.58 -17.35 -4.48
C PRO A 218 11.80 -16.06 -3.68
N LEU A 219 10.72 -15.50 -3.15
CA LEU A 219 10.70 -14.32 -2.30
C LEU A 219 9.85 -14.59 -1.08
N ALA A 220 10.48 -14.67 0.09
CA ALA A 220 9.80 -14.83 1.37
C ALA A 220 9.39 -13.47 1.95
N VAL A 221 8.11 -13.12 1.83
CA VAL A 221 7.61 -11.83 2.34
C VAL A 221 7.29 -11.92 3.83
N ASP A 222 6.57 -12.97 4.24
CA ASP A 222 6.29 -13.28 5.65
C ASP A 222 5.85 -14.74 5.81
N SER A 223 5.38 -15.11 7.01
CA SER A 223 4.86 -16.45 7.31
C SER A 223 3.52 -16.79 6.64
N GLU A 224 2.90 -15.83 5.95
CA GLU A 224 1.59 -15.94 5.30
C GLU A 224 1.68 -15.82 3.76
N HIS A 225 2.79 -15.33 3.22
CA HIS A 225 2.96 -15.01 1.82
C HIS A 225 4.26 -15.61 1.27
N ALA A 226 4.11 -16.54 0.33
CA ALA A 226 5.18 -16.95 -0.57
C ALA A 226 5.13 -16.09 -1.82
N GLY A 227 6.26 -15.80 -2.43
CA GLY A 227 6.31 -15.01 -3.66
C GLY A 227 7.47 -15.39 -4.53
N SER A 228 7.61 -14.68 -5.64
CA SER A 228 8.79 -14.77 -6.48
C SER A 228 9.10 -13.44 -7.16
N LEU A 229 10.39 -13.16 -7.33
CA LEU A 229 10.89 -12.17 -8.27
C LEU A 229 11.15 -12.86 -9.60
N ASN A 230 10.51 -12.38 -10.66
CA ASN A 230 10.53 -12.99 -11.98
C ASN A 230 11.24 -12.04 -12.94
N ILE A 231 12.23 -12.53 -13.67
CA ILE A 231 12.99 -11.81 -14.69
C ILE A 231 12.74 -12.50 -16.03
N TYR A 232 12.46 -11.71 -17.06
CA TYR A 232 12.17 -12.17 -18.42
C TYR A 232 13.12 -11.52 -19.41
N GLY A 233 13.61 -12.32 -20.36
CA GLY A 233 14.47 -11.87 -21.45
C GLY A 233 13.93 -12.29 -22.82
N PHE A 234 14.13 -11.44 -23.82
CA PHE A 234 13.88 -11.74 -25.23
C PHE A 234 15.07 -12.42 -25.91
N ASP A 235 16.23 -12.46 -25.24
CA ASP A 235 17.41 -13.18 -25.73
C ASP A 235 17.30 -14.69 -25.44
N ALA A 236 17.63 -15.49 -26.44
CA ALA A 236 17.64 -16.95 -26.41
C ALA A 236 18.90 -17.53 -25.74
N ASP A 237 19.95 -16.73 -25.55
CA ASP A 237 21.15 -17.16 -24.82
C ASP A 237 20.85 -17.49 -23.34
N GLY A 238 19.77 -16.90 -22.79
CA GLY A 238 19.27 -17.19 -21.44
C GLY A 238 20.04 -16.49 -20.33
N PHE A 239 19.66 -16.84 -19.10
CA PHE A 239 20.34 -16.37 -17.89
C PHE A 239 21.39 -17.38 -17.43
N ASN A 240 22.43 -16.89 -16.78
CA ASN A 240 23.57 -17.67 -16.29
C ASN A 240 23.71 -17.58 -14.75
N ASP A 241 24.65 -18.34 -14.19
CA ASP A 241 24.90 -18.43 -12.75
C ASP A 241 25.16 -17.07 -12.07
N ILE A 242 25.76 -16.11 -12.78
CA ILE A 242 26.00 -14.76 -12.24
C ILE A 242 24.68 -14.01 -12.10
N ASP A 243 23.77 -14.14 -13.07
CA ASP A 243 22.43 -13.54 -13.02
C ASP A 243 21.65 -14.08 -11.83
N GLU A 244 21.71 -15.39 -11.58
CA GLU A 244 21.10 -16.01 -10.39
C GLU A 244 21.65 -15.44 -9.08
N VAL A 245 22.97 -15.21 -9.00
CA VAL A 245 23.60 -14.60 -7.83
C VAL A 245 23.10 -13.17 -7.62
N VAL A 246 22.98 -12.38 -8.68
CA VAL A 246 22.49 -10.99 -8.60
C VAL A 246 21.04 -10.95 -8.17
N VAL A 247 20.17 -11.76 -8.78
CA VAL A 247 18.75 -11.87 -8.37
C VAL A 247 18.66 -12.27 -6.89
N LYS A 248 19.47 -13.24 -6.46
CA LYS A 248 19.47 -13.69 -5.06
C LYS A 248 19.91 -12.60 -4.09
N MET A 249 20.85 -11.72 -4.46
CA MET A 249 21.22 -10.56 -3.64
C MET A 249 20.05 -9.59 -3.47
N PHE A 250 19.33 -9.30 -4.55
CA PHE A 250 18.14 -8.44 -4.53
C PHE A 250 17.03 -9.01 -3.64
N VAL A 251 16.67 -10.28 -3.85
CA VAL A 251 15.70 -11.01 -3.03
C VAL A 251 16.07 -10.95 -1.55
N THR A 252 17.29 -11.37 -1.19
CA THR A 252 17.75 -11.41 0.21
C THR A 252 17.70 -10.03 0.87
N SER A 253 17.97 -8.97 0.10
CA SER A 253 17.92 -7.59 0.60
C SER A 253 16.50 -7.15 0.94
N VAL A 254 15.51 -7.53 0.11
CA VAL A 254 14.10 -7.26 0.36
C VAL A 254 13.60 -8.04 1.55
N GLU A 255 13.88 -9.33 1.62
CA GLU A 255 13.46 -10.18 2.74
C GLU A 255 13.97 -9.63 4.07
N ALA A 256 15.25 -9.24 4.13
CA ALA A 256 15.83 -8.61 5.31
C ALA A 256 15.16 -7.27 5.67
N ALA A 257 14.84 -6.44 4.68
CA ALA A 257 14.18 -5.16 4.91
C ALA A 257 12.74 -5.33 5.41
N VAL A 258 11.98 -6.27 4.82
CA VAL A 258 10.61 -6.61 5.23
C VAL A 258 10.61 -7.17 6.66
N TRP A 259 11.51 -8.10 6.97
CA TRP A 259 11.68 -8.67 8.30
C TRP A 259 11.98 -7.58 9.35
N ASN A 260 12.95 -6.71 9.07
CA ASN A 260 13.33 -5.63 9.99
C ASN A 260 12.21 -4.60 10.20
N SER A 261 11.47 -4.26 9.14
CA SER A 261 10.36 -3.32 9.22
C SER A 261 9.26 -3.83 10.15
N ARG A 262 8.92 -5.13 10.06
CA ARG A 262 7.92 -5.77 10.94
C ARG A 262 8.35 -5.81 12.39
N HIS A 263 9.56 -6.31 12.68
CA HIS A 263 10.09 -6.33 14.03
C HIS A 263 10.15 -4.93 14.66
N THR A 264 10.49 -3.92 13.86
CA THR A 264 10.50 -2.53 14.32
C THR A 264 9.08 -2.02 14.60
N ALA A 265 8.09 -2.37 13.77
CA ALA A 265 6.70 -1.99 13.99
C ALA A 265 6.12 -2.63 15.26
N GLU A 266 6.38 -3.92 15.49
CA GLU A 266 5.98 -4.65 16.70
C GLU A 266 6.61 -4.05 17.96
N ALA A 267 7.94 -3.82 17.94
CA ALA A 267 8.64 -3.20 19.05
C ALA A 267 8.12 -1.77 19.35
N LYS A 268 7.81 -0.99 18.32
CA LYS A 268 7.19 0.35 18.49
C LYS A 268 5.80 0.23 19.12
N GLN A 269 4.97 -0.72 18.70
CA GLN A 269 3.66 -0.96 19.31
C GLN A 269 3.78 -1.37 20.78
N GLU A 270 4.75 -2.22 21.12
CA GLU A 270 5.02 -2.63 22.50
C GLU A 270 5.44 -1.43 23.38
N VAL A 271 6.34 -0.58 22.88
CA VAL A 271 6.76 0.66 23.58
C VAL A 271 5.58 1.62 23.77
N VAL A 272 4.70 1.76 22.77
CA VAL A 272 3.47 2.56 22.89
C VAL A 272 2.55 1.98 23.95
N GLY A 273 2.34 0.66 23.95
CA GLY A 273 1.56 -0.06 24.96
C GLY A 273 2.11 0.12 26.37
N LEU A 274 3.43 -0.01 26.54
CA LEU A 274 4.11 0.20 27.82
C LEU A 274 3.96 1.65 28.31
N ARG A 275 4.16 2.63 27.43
CA ARG A 275 3.96 4.06 27.77
C ARG A 275 2.52 4.34 28.18
N ALA A 276 1.54 3.78 27.47
CA ALA A 276 0.12 3.92 27.82
C ALA A 276 -0.21 3.29 29.18
N ALA A 277 0.36 2.12 29.48
CA ALA A 277 0.21 1.45 30.78
C ALA A 277 0.87 2.27 31.91
N MET A 278 2.07 2.83 31.68
CA MET A 278 2.76 3.70 32.63
C MET A 278 1.97 4.98 32.92
N ALA A 279 1.45 5.65 31.89
CA ALA A 279 0.61 6.84 32.04
C ALA A 279 -0.65 6.52 32.85
N THR A 280 -1.31 5.39 32.55
CA THR A 280 -2.48 4.91 33.29
C THR A 280 -2.17 4.70 34.77
N ARG A 281 -1.04 4.06 35.09
CA ARG A 281 -0.61 3.84 36.48
C ARG A 281 -0.36 5.16 37.21
N ALA A 282 0.32 6.12 36.56
CA ALA A 282 0.57 7.43 37.15
C ALA A 282 -0.75 8.15 37.51
N THR A 283 -1.74 8.15 36.61
CA THR A 283 -3.05 8.75 36.87
C THR A 283 -3.81 8.04 38.01
N ILE A 284 -3.74 6.70 38.10
CA ILE A 284 -4.36 5.95 39.21
C ILE A 284 -3.69 6.29 40.55
N GLU A 285 -2.36 6.40 40.59
CA GLU A 285 -1.64 6.80 41.82
C GLU A 285 -1.96 8.24 42.24
N GLN A 286 -2.13 9.16 41.29
CA GLN A 286 -2.60 10.53 41.58
C GLN A 286 -4.01 10.53 42.18
N ALA A 287 -4.95 9.77 41.60
CA ALA A 287 -6.31 9.65 42.12
C ALA A 287 -6.33 9.01 43.53
N LYS A 288 -5.50 7.98 43.78
CA LYS A 288 -5.31 7.44 45.13
C LYS A 288 -4.82 8.51 46.10
N GLY A 289 -3.84 9.33 45.71
CA GLY A 289 -3.35 10.44 46.53
C GLY A 289 -4.44 11.45 46.88
N ILE A 290 -5.30 11.83 45.91
CA ILE A 290 -6.46 12.70 46.13
C ILE A 290 -7.43 12.08 47.15
N LEU A 291 -7.75 10.79 47.02
CA LEU A 291 -8.64 10.10 47.95
C LEU A 291 -8.06 9.99 49.36
N MET A 292 -6.76 9.70 49.46
CA MET A 292 -6.06 9.69 50.75
C MET A 292 -6.15 11.05 51.44
N ALA A 293 -5.92 12.14 50.71
CA ALA A 293 -5.99 13.50 51.25
C ALA A 293 -7.40 13.95 51.61
N THR A 294 -8.42 13.57 50.83
CA THR A 294 -9.80 14.02 51.00
C THR A 294 -10.60 13.19 51.99
N GLN A 295 -10.28 11.89 52.13
CA GLN A 295 -11.02 10.95 52.98
C GLN A 295 -10.21 10.46 54.19
N SER A 296 -8.94 10.87 54.32
CA SER A 296 -8.04 10.45 55.40
C SER A 296 -7.91 8.93 55.52
N ILE A 297 -7.82 8.25 54.38
CA ILE A 297 -7.70 6.79 54.27
C ILE A 297 -6.28 6.38 53.82
N ASN A 298 -5.91 5.13 54.09
CA ASN A 298 -4.64 4.57 53.63
C ASN A 298 -4.67 4.21 52.12
N PRO A 299 -3.49 3.98 51.50
CA PRO A 299 -3.41 3.70 50.06
C PRO A 299 -4.21 2.48 49.61
N GLU A 300 -4.29 1.44 50.44
CA GLU A 300 -5.04 0.20 50.15
C GLU A 300 -6.55 0.48 50.08
N ALA A 301 -7.08 1.23 51.07
CA ALA A 301 -8.47 1.64 51.11
C ALA A 301 -8.82 2.60 49.96
N ALA A 302 -7.91 3.51 49.58
CA ALA A 302 -8.10 4.41 48.44
C ALA A 302 -8.21 3.65 47.11
N PHE A 303 -7.36 2.65 46.89
CA PHE A 303 -7.47 1.82 45.68
C PHE A 303 -8.75 0.96 45.70
N ALA A 304 -9.11 0.37 46.84
CA ALA A 304 -10.35 -0.38 46.98
C ALA A 304 -11.59 0.49 46.67
N ALA A 305 -11.58 1.76 47.07
CA ALA A 305 -12.64 2.72 46.75
C ALA A 305 -12.73 3.00 45.23
N LEU A 306 -11.59 3.18 44.54
CA LEU A 306 -11.57 3.33 43.08
C LEU A 306 -12.14 2.09 42.37
N VAL A 307 -11.78 0.89 42.82
CA VAL A 307 -12.28 -0.39 42.27
C VAL A 307 -13.78 -0.53 42.51
N GLN A 308 -14.25 -0.26 43.73
CA GLN A 308 -15.66 -0.35 44.05
C GLN A 308 -16.50 0.63 43.21
N GLN A 309 -16.00 1.85 43.01
CA GLN A 309 -16.69 2.84 42.19
C GLN A 309 -16.67 2.46 40.70
N SER A 310 -15.54 1.96 40.20
CA SER A 310 -15.39 1.42 38.85
C SER A 310 -16.41 0.31 38.57
N GLN A 311 -16.64 -0.61 39.51
CA GLN A 311 -17.63 -1.68 39.39
C GLN A 311 -19.07 -1.16 39.40
N ARG A 312 -19.39 -0.20 40.26
CA ARG A 312 -20.74 0.42 40.32
C ARG A 312 -21.08 1.16 39.02
N GLU A 313 -20.11 1.85 38.42
CA GLU A 313 -20.29 2.64 37.20
C GLU A 313 -19.99 1.86 35.91
N ASN A 314 -19.61 0.59 36.01
CA ASN A 314 -19.15 -0.24 34.89
C ASN A 314 -18.14 0.48 33.97
N THR A 315 -17.20 1.20 34.59
CA THR A 315 -16.21 2.04 33.90
C THR A 315 -14.81 1.63 34.33
N ARG A 316 -13.84 1.60 33.42
CA ARG A 316 -12.45 1.22 33.76
C ARG A 316 -11.87 2.15 34.83
N VAL A 317 -11.17 1.58 35.82
CA VAL A 317 -10.51 2.32 36.94
C VAL A 317 -9.67 3.50 36.44
N ALA A 318 -8.94 3.32 35.33
CA ALA A 318 -8.14 4.36 34.69
C ALA A 318 -8.96 5.60 34.30
N VAL A 319 -10.16 5.40 33.74
CA VAL A 319 -11.06 6.48 33.31
C VAL A 319 -11.65 7.19 34.51
N LEU A 320 -12.01 6.45 35.56
CA LEU A 320 -12.48 7.02 36.82
C LEU A 320 -11.40 7.89 37.49
N ALA A 321 -10.16 7.38 37.54
CA ALA A 321 -9.01 8.10 38.08
C ALA A 321 -8.74 9.40 37.32
N ALA A 322 -8.77 9.37 35.98
CA ALA A 322 -8.60 10.56 35.15
C ALA A 322 -9.68 11.61 35.43
N ARG A 323 -10.96 11.21 35.49
CA ARG A 323 -12.07 12.12 35.83
C ARG A 323 -11.87 12.78 37.20
N MET A 324 -11.37 12.02 38.17
CA MET A 324 -11.11 12.53 39.52
C MET A 324 -9.98 13.57 39.52
N VAL A 325 -8.85 13.27 38.86
CA VAL A 325 -7.73 14.20 38.71
C VAL A 325 -8.17 15.49 38.00
N ASP A 326 -8.91 15.38 36.90
CA ASP A 326 -9.44 16.54 36.16
C ASP A 326 -10.41 17.41 36.98
N SER A 327 -11.20 16.79 37.87
CA SER A 327 -12.15 17.51 38.72
C SER A 327 -11.46 18.35 39.79
N VAL A 328 -10.28 17.93 40.25
CA VAL A 328 -9.47 18.69 41.21
C VAL A 328 -8.73 19.83 40.51
N GLY A 329 -8.16 19.58 39.33
CA GLY A 329 -7.52 20.63 38.53
C GLY A 329 -8.47 21.79 38.21
N ARG A 330 -9.70 21.48 37.77
CA ARG A 330 -10.72 22.50 37.49
C ARG A 330 -11.16 23.33 38.71
N ARG A 331 -11.09 22.77 39.92
CA ARG A 331 -11.39 23.50 41.17
C ARG A 331 -10.27 24.50 41.50
N GLN A 332 -9.02 24.09 41.31
CA GLN A 332 -7.86 24.94 41.56
C GLN A 332 -7.78 26.11 40.58
N ASP A 333 -8.14 25.90 39.31
CA ASP A 333 -8.17 26.98 38.30
C ASP A 333 -9.30 28.00 38.55
N SER A 334 -10.39 27.59 39.21
CA SER A 334 -11.47 28.49 39.62
C SER A 334 -11.21 29.25 40.93
N GLU A 335 -10.16 28.87 41.67
CA GLU A 335 -9.77 29.44 42.97
C GLU A 335 -8.39 30.13 42.94
N GLY A 336 -7.74 30.24 41.77
CA GLY A 336 -6.47 30.96 41.55
C GLY A 336 -6.67 32.48 41.38
N PRO A 337 -5.63 33.29 41.72
CA PRO A 337 -5.74 34.58 42.43
C PRO A 337 -6.45 35.74 41.72
#